data_AF-A0A9D4A9U6-F1
#
_entry.id   AF-A0A9D4A9U6-F1
#
_cell.length_a   1.000
_cell.length_b   1.000
_cell.length_c   1.000
_cell.angle_alpha   90.00
_cell.angle_beta   90.00
_cell.angle_gamma   90.00
#
_symmetry.space_group_name_H-M   'P 1'
#
loop_
_entity.id
_entity.type
_entity.pdbx_description
1 polymer ?
#
loop_
_entity_poly.entity_id
_entity_poly.type
_entity_poly.pdbx_seq_one_letter_code
_entity_poly.pdbx_strand_id
1 'polypeptide(L)'
;MLSYLTMLNLAKILKDGPPSVKEGKVDEVTASTTIETWKHLDFPCQNYILNGLSDVLYEVYSVKKTAKELWTSLDHKYKAEDAGTKKFLVVKFLNFVMLDSKLVVNQV
;
A
#
# COMPACT_ATOMS: atom_id res chain seq x y z
N MET A 1 -6.32 -4.39 2.36
CA MET A 1 -6.29 -2.93 2.57
C MET A 1 -6.84 -2.14 1.37
N LEU A 2 -6.35 -2.35 0.14
CA LEU A 2 -6.83 -1.62 -1.05
C LEU A 2 -8.35 -1.78 -1.33
N SER A 3 -8.91 -2.97 -1.10
CA SER A 3 -10.34 -3.23 -1.28
C SER A 3 -11.23 -2.40 -0.33
N TYR A 4 -10.77 -2.17 0.90
CA TYR A 4 -11.49 -1.36 1.90
C TYR A 4 -11.47 0.13 1.54
N LEU A 5 -10.32 0.65 1.12
CA LEU A 5 -10.19 2.05 0.67
C LEU A 5 -10.98 2.33 -0.61
N THR A 6 -11.21 1.30 -1.44
CA THR A 6 -12.05 1.40 -2.64
C THR A 6 -13.51 1.60 -2.27
N MET A 7 -14.01 0.87 -1.25
CA MET A 7 -15.38 1.05 -0.74
C MET A 7 -15.62 2.46 -0.17
N LEU A 8 -14.59 3.06 0.42
CA LEU A 8 -14.63 4.43 0.96
C LEU A 8 -14.39 5.52 -0.10
N ASN A 9 -14.28 5.17 -1.38
CA ASN A 9 -13.92 6.09 -2.49
C ASN A 9 -12.56 6.82 -2.32
N LEU A 10 -11.67 6.32 -1.45
CA LEU A 10 -10.35 6.92 -1.18
C LEU A 10 -9.24 6.38 -2.10
N ALA A 11 -9.49 5.29 -2.82
CA ALA A 11 -8.50 4.65 -3.68
C ALA A 11 -7.93 5.55 -4.79
N LYS A 12 -8.68 6.59 -5.21
CA LYS A 12 -8.21 7.57 -6.22
C LYS A 12 -7.01 8.39 -5.71
N ILE A 13 -6.96 8.70 -4.42
CA ILE A 13 -5.90 9.51 -3.82
C ILE A 13 -4.54 8.82 -3.88
N LEU A 14 -4.55 7.50 -3.76
CA LEU A 14 -3.35 6.69 -3.88
C LEU A 14 -2.77 6.70 -5.29
N LYS A 15 -3.60 6.96 -6.32
CA LYS A 15 -3.18 7.00 -7.72
C LYS A 15 -2.81 8.41 -8.16
N ASP A 16 -3.70 9.36 -7.93
CA ASP A 16 -3.62 10.69 -8.54
C ASP A 16 -2.59 11.58 -7.83
N GLY A 17 -2.39 11.40 -6.51
CA GLY A 17 -1.46 12.21 -5.73
C GLY A 17 -1.92 13.67 -5.60
N PRO A 18 -1.07 14.54 -5.03
CA PRO A 18 -1.43 15.94 -4.84
C PRO A 18 -1.75 16.61 -6.19
N PRO A 19 -2.83 17.40 -6.29
CA PRO A 19 -3.17 18.12 -7.51
C PRO A 19 -2.00 19.02 -7.93
N SER A 20 -1.46 18.80 -9.14
CA SER A 20 -0.50 19.72 -9.74
C SER A 20 -1.25 20.92 -10.29
N VAL A 21 -1.01 22.12 -9.74
CA VAL A 21 -1.52 23.36 -10.32
C VAL A 21 -0.80 23.58 -11.65
N LYS A 22 -1.50 23.39 -12.77
CA LYS A 22 -0.99 23.82 -14.08
C LYS A 22 -1.31 25.29 -14.24
N GLU A 23 -0.29 26.14 -14.30
CA GLU A 23 -0.43 27.55 -14.70
C GLU A 23 -0.95 27.61 -16.13
N GLY A 24 -2.26 27.80 -16.29
CA GLY A 24 -2.90 27.97 -17.58
C GLY A 24 -4.38 27.59 -17.58
N LYS A 25 -5.25 28.60 -17.41
CA LYS A 25 -6.72 28.57 -17.59
C LYS A 25 -7.51 27.59 -16.68
N VAL A 26 -7.19 27.52 -15.39
CA VAL A 26 -8.16 27.02 -14.40
C VAL A 26 -8.56 28.21 -13.54
N ASP A 27 -9.87 28.42 -13.38
CA ASP A 27 -10.42 29.43 -12.48
C ASP A 27 -9.84 29.22 -11.08
N GLU A 28 -9.16 30.23 -10.53
CA GLU A 28 -8.35 30.15 -9.30
C GLU A 28 -9.15 29.58 -8.12
N VAL A 29 -10.46 29.85 -8.12
CA VAL A 29 -11.45 29.30 -7.18
C VAL A 29 -11.55 27.78 -7.33
N THR A 30 -11.76 27.25 -8.54
CA THR A 30 -11.84 25.80 -8.78
C THR A 30 -10.54 25.05 -8.46
N ALA A 31 -9.38 25.66 -8.70
CA ALA A 31 -8.09 25.06 -8.32
C ALA A 31 -7.97 24.95 -6.80
N SER A 32 -8.36 26.00 -6.08
CA SER A 32 -8.33 26.05 -4.61
C SER A 32 -9.29 25.01 -3.99
N THR A 33 -10.53 24.92 -4.49
CA THR A 33 -11.51 23.93 -4.00
C THR A 33 -11.04 22.49 -4.24
N THR A 34 -10.37 22.23 -5.37
CA THR A 34 -9.83 20.90 -5.69
C THR A 34 -8.72 20.49 -4.72
N ILE A 35 -7.80 21.42 -4.40
CA ILE A 35 -6.73 21.18 -3.43
C ILE A 35 -7.29 20.93 -2.03
N GLU A 36 -8.28 21.71 -1.61
CA GLU A 36 -8.90 21.57 -0.29
C GLU A 36 -9.65 20.23 -0.16
N THR A 37 -10.42 19.86 -1.19
CA THR A 37 -11.11 18.56 -1.26
C THR A 37 -10.10 17.41 -1.22
N TRP A 38 -8.98 17.51 -1.93
CA TRP A 38 -7.93 16.50 -1.89
C TRP A 38 -7.32 16.37 -0.50
N LYS A 39 -6.95 17.48 0.15
CA LYS A 39 -6.39 17.48 1.52
C LYS A 39 -7.36 16.85 2.53
N HIS A 40 -8.64 17.18 2.42
CA HIS A 40 -9.69 16.65 3.29
C HIS A 40 -9.79 15.11 3.21
N LEU A 41 -9.50 14.53 2.04
CA LEU A 41 -9.56 13.09 1.83
C LEU A 41 -8.20 12.39 2.03
N ASP A 42 -7.08 13.08 1.85
CA ASP A 42 -5.73 12.52 2.04
C ASP A 42 -5.45 12.18 3.51
N PHE A 43 -5.81 13.06 4.43
CA PHE A 43 -5.65 12.84 5.88
C PHE A 43 -6.35 11.57 6.41
N PRO A 44 -7.66 11.35 6.19
CA PRO A 44 -8.30 10.11 6.64
C PRO A 44 -7.74 8.89 5.91
N CYS A 45 -7.40 8.99 4.63
CA CYS A 45 -6.78 7.89 3.88
C CYS A 45 -5.45 7.46 4.51
N GLN A 46 -4.60 8.42 4.88
CA GLN A 46 -3.35 8.17 5.57
C GLN A 46 -3.57 7.48 6.91
N ASN A 47 -4.50 7.97 7.73
CA ASN A 47 -4.81 7.36 9.03
C ASN A 47 -5.32 5.93 8.90
N TYR A 48 -6.17 5.63 7.91
CA TYR A 48 -6.63 4.25 7.67
C TYR A 48 -5.50 3.30 7.32
N ILE A 49 -4.53 3.75 6.51
CA ILE A 49 -3.37 2.94 6.17
C ILE A 49 -2.52 2.70 7.41
N LEU A 50 -2.20 3.77 8.15
CA LEU A 50 -1.36 3.70 9.36
C LEU A 50 -1.99 2.83 10.45
N ASN A 51 -3.30 2.92 10.68
CA ASN A 51 -4.01 2.10 11.67
C ASN A 51 -4.03 0.61 11.33
N GLY A 52 -3.74 0.24 10.07
CA GLY A 52 -3.58 -1.16 9.68
C GLY A 52 -2.15 -1.68 9.78
N LEU A 53 -1.20 -0.86 10.24
CA LEU A 53 0.20 -1.26 10.43
C LEU A 53 0.43 -1.74 11.87
N SER A 54 1.44 -2.59 12.06
CA SER A 54 1.98 -2.86 13.39
C SER A 54 2.76 -1.66 13.93
N ASP A 55 2.95 -1.58 15.24
CA ASP A 55 3.64 -0.47 15.92
C ASP A 55 5.01 -0.14 15.29
N VAL A 56 5.81 -1.18 15.02
CA VAL A 56 7.13 -1.03 14.40
C VAL A 56 7.06 -0.39 13.01
N LEU A 57 6.06 -0.79 12.20
CA LEU A 57 5.87 -0.22 10.87
C LEU A 57 5.25 1.18 10.96
N TYR A 58 4.35 1.41 11.90
CA TYR A 58 3.76 2.72 12.15
C TYR A 58 4.85 3.77 12.44
N GLU A 59 5.80 3.47 13.33
CA GLU A 59 6.91 4.39 13.65
C GLU A 59 7.73 4.76 12.40
N VAL A 60 8.07 3.78 11.57
CA VAL A 60 8.86 3.98 10.35
C VAL A 60 8.10 4.78 9.29
N TYR A 61 6.79 4.55 9.15
CA TYR A 61 6.00 5.05 8.03
C TYR A 61 5.15 6.29 8.35
N SER A 62 4.96 6.63 9.62
CA SER A 62 4.21 7.82 10.06
C SER A 62 4.79 9.15 9.56
N VAL A 63 6.09 9.17 9.21
CA VAL A 63 6.78 10.37 8.70
C VAL A 63 6.40 10.75 7.26
N LYS A 64 5.67 9.90 6.54
CA LYS A 64 5.25 10.16 5.15
C LYS A 64 4.21 11.27 5.13
N LYS A 65 4.31 12.20 4.17
CA LYS A 65 3.48 13.42 4.19
C LYS A 65 2.12 13.23 3.53
N THR A 66 1.98 12.24 2.67
CA THR A 66 0.75 11.97 1.92
C THR A 66 0.41 10.49 1.94
N ALA A 67 -0.88 10.17 1.77
CA ALA A 67 -1.33 8.78 1.68
C ALA A 67 -0.70 8.06 0.48
N LYS A 68 -0.46 8.77 -0.63
CA LYS A 68 0.21 8.23 -1.82
C LYS A 68 1.66 7.84 -1.57
N GLU A 69 2.46 8.69 -0.94
CA GLU A 69 3.85 8.38 -0.60
C GLU A 69 3.95 7.19 0.36
N LEU A 70 3.07 7.18 1.36
CA LEU A 70 2.93 6.09 2.32
C LEU A 70 2.62 4.78 1.60
N TRP A 71 1.54 4.75 0.81
CA TRP A 71 1.11 3.58 0.06
C TRP A 71 2.19 3.09 -0.91
N THR A 72 2.82 3.99 -1.67
CA THR A 72 3.86 3.63 -2.65
C THR A 72 5.07 3.00 -1.96
N SER A 73 5.47 3.50 -0.79
CA SER A 73 6.60 2.95 -0.04
C SER A 73 6.28 1.54 0.48
N LEU A 74 5.07 1.35 1.02
CA LEU A 74 4.59 0.04 1.47
C LEU A 74 4.46 -0.94 0.29
N ASP A 75 3.82 -0.52 -0.79
CA ASP A 75 3.61 -1.32 -2.00
C ASP A 75 4.94 -1.76 -2.61
N HIS A 76 5.94 -0.87 -2.69
CA HIS A 76 7.27 -1.22 -3.19
C HIS A 76 7.99 -2.25 -2.32
N LYS A 77 8.02 -2.04 -1.00
CA LYS A 77 8.68 -2.96 -0.07
C LYS A 77 8.04 -4.35 -0.10
N TYR A 78 6.71 -4.39 0.02
CA TYR A 78 6.00 -5.64 0.21
C TYR A 78 5.64 -6.35 -1.09
N LYS A 79 5.52 -5.68 -2.25
CA LYS A 79 5.41 -6.39 -3.54
C LYS A 79 6.70 -7.12 -3.90
N ALA A 80 7.86 -6.51 -3.64
CA ALA A 80 9.14 -7.18 -3.86
C ALA A 80 9.33 -8.37 -2.91
N GLU A 81 8.98 -8.19 -1.63
CA GLU A 81 9.04 -9.24 -0.61
C GLU A 81 8.04 -10.37 -0.89
N ASP A 82 6.81 -10.08 -1.30
CA ASP A 82 5.80 -11.08 -1.67
C ASP A 82 6.24 -11.88 -2.90
N ALA A 83 6.76 -11.22 -3.94
CA ALA A 83 7.31 -11.91 -5.11
C ALA A 83 8.51 -12.80 -4.74
N GLY A 84 9.41 -12.32 -3.86
CA GLY A 84 10.55 -13.09 -3.36
C GLY A 84 10.13 -14.28 -2.49
N THR A 85 9.20 -14.08 -1.56
CA THR A 85 8.67 -15.12 -0.66
C THR A 85 7.91 -16.17 -1.45
N LYS A 86 7.06 -15.78 -2.40
CA LYS A 86 6.38 -16.72 -3.32
C LYS A 86 7.38 -17.53 -4.12
N LYS A 87 8.41 -16.89 -4.68
CA LYS A 87 9.47 -17.59 -5.42
C LYS A 87 10.22 -18.58 -4.52
N PHE A 88 10.52 -18.19 -3.28
CA PHE A 88 11.17 -19.06 -2.30
C PHE A 88 10.28 -20.26 -1.93
N LEU A 89 8.99 -20.05 -1.70
CA LEU A 89 8.03 -21.14 -1.42
C LEU A 89 7.90 -22.10 -2.60
N VAL A 90 7.85 -21.59 -3.83
CA VAL A 90 7.82 -22.44 -5.04
C VAL A 90 9.08 -23.28 -5.16
N VAL A 91 10.26 -22.70 -4.93
CA VAL A 91 11.53 -23.46 -4.94
C VAL A 91 11.59 -24.49 -3.81
N LYS A 92 11.14 -24.14 -2.61
CA LYS A 92 11.08 -25.08 -1.46
C LYS A 92 10.13 -26.24 -1.75
N PHE A 93 9.00 -25.98 -2.40
CA PHE A 93 8.05 -27.00 -2.83
C PHE A 93 8.65 -27.90 -3.92
N LEU A 94 9.32 -27.34 -4.93
CA LEU A 94 9.93 -28.14 -6.01
C LEU A 94 11.11 -29.00 -5.52
N ASN A 95 11.86 -28.52 -4.54
CA ASN A 95 12.96 -29.26 -3.90
C ASN A 95 12.49 -30.15 -2.74
N PHE A 96 11.19 -30.19 -2.46
CA PHE A 96 10.65 -31.08 -1.44
C PHE A 96 10.73 -32.52 -1.93
N VAL A 97 11.61 -33.31 -1.31
CA VAL A 97 11.75 -34.74 -1.57
C VAL A 97 11.06 -35.49 -0.42
N MET A 98 10.09 -36.33 -0.76
CA MET A 98 9.42 -37.19 0.21
C MET A 98 10.33 -38.35 0.62
N LEU A 99 10.42 -38.59 1.92
CA LEU A 99 11.09 -39.76 2.48
C LEU A 99 10.04 -40.84 2.81
N ASP A 100 10.16 -42.02 2.21
CA ASP A 100 9.21 -43.14 2.40
C ASP A 100 9.09 -43.59 3.87
N SER A 101 10.11 -43.30 4.69
CA SER A 101 10.15 -43.64 6.12
C SER A 101 9.38 -42.68 7.02
N LYS A 102 8.81 -41.58 6.49
CA LYS A 102 8.02 -40.61 7.27
C LYS A 102 6.63 -40.40 6.67
N LEU A 103 5.63 -40.23 7.53
CA LEU A 103 4.32 -39.72 7.11
C LEU A 103 4.45 -38.29 6.58
N VAL A 104 3.77 -37.98 5.48
CA VAL A 104 3.83 -36.68 4.78
C VAL A 104 3.56 -35.50 5.72
N VAL A 105 2.64 -35.65 6.67
CA VAL A 105 2.31 -34.62 7.67
C VAL A 105 3.47 -34.26 8.61
N ASN A 106 4.44 -35.16 8.74
CA ASN A 106 5.62 -35.00 9.60
C ASN A 106 6.87 -34.57 8.80
N GLN A 107 6.71 -34.28 7.50
CA GLN A 107 7.80 -33.88 6.60
C GLN A 107 7.80 -32.38 6.25
N VAL A 108 6.72 -31.66 6.56
CA VAL A 108 6.53 -30.22 6.26
C VAL A 108 6.92 -29.33 7.44
#